data_AF-A0A954K6P8-F1
#
_entry.id   AF-A0A954K6P8-F1
#
_cell.length_a   1.000
_cell.length_b   1.000
_cell.length_c   1.000
_cell.angle_alpha   90.00
_cell.angle_beta   90.00
_cell.angle_gamma   90.00
#
_symmetry.space_group_name_H-M   'P 1'
#
loop_
_entity.id
_entity.type
_entity.pdbx_description
1 polymer ?
#
loop_
_entity_poly.entity_id
_entity_poly.type
_entity_poly.pdbx_seq_one_letter_code
_entity_poly.pdbx_strand_id
1 'polypeptide(L)'
;MSSQQSPVVIGIRLSIMMFLEFFVWGAWYVTVGNYMGANGMGDAIYWAYTVGPIAAILSPFILGMVADRFFSSERVLAVLMIIGGVALYIAPSVVGEGGAGSKTFILLLLLHMLCYMPTLGLTN
;
A
#
# COMPACT_ATOMS: atom_id res chain seq x y z
N MET A 1 2.50 -29.94 -16.29
CA MET A 1 1.03 -30.12 -16.40
C MET A 1 0.37 -29.10 -15.46
N SER A 2 0.03 -27.92 -15.97
CA SER A 2 -0.77 -26.94 -15.24
C SER A 2 -2.19 -27.47 -15.15
N SER A 3 -2.65 -27.85 -13.96
CA SER A 3 -4.05 -28.17 -13.72
C SER A 3 -4.90 -26.98 -14.15
N GLN A 4 -5.70 -27.12 -15.22
CA GLN A 4 -6.66 -26.09 -15.61
C GLN A 4 -7.68 -25.95 -14.47
N GLN A 5 -7.57 -24.86 -13.71
CA GLN A 5 -8.50 -24.55 -12.63
C GLN A 5 -9.85 -24.15 -13.24
N SER A 6 -10.95 -24.52 -12.58
CA SER A 6 -12.27 -24.14 -13.09
C SER A 6 -12.44 -22.61 -13.08
N PRO A 7 -13.19 -22.02 -14.02
CA PRO A 7 -13.41 -20.57 -14.07
C PRO A 7 -13.96 -20.00 -12.76
N VAL A 8 -14.75 -20.78 -12.03
CA VAL A 8 -15.31 -20.41 -10.71
C VAL A 8 -14.21 -20.27 -9.65
N VAL A 9 -13.25 -21.21 -9.61
CA VAL A 9 -12.15 -21.16 -8.62
C VAL A 9 -11.24 -19.96 -8.87
N ILE A 10 -10.98 -19.63 -10.14
CA ILE A 10 -10.22 -18.43 -10.51
C ILE A 10 -10.98 -17.17 -10.11
N GLY A 11 -12.29 -17.11 -10.40
CA GLY A 11 -13.15 -15.99 -10.01
C GLY A 11 -13.10 -15.71 -8.50
N ILE A 12 -13.28 -16.74 -7.67
CA ILE A 12 -13.22 -16.61 -6.20
C ILE A 12 -11.84 -16.10 -5.75
N ARG A 13 -10.75 -16.64 -6.30
CA ARG A 13 -9.38 -16.22 -5.96
C ARG A 13 -9.16 -14.74 -6.28
N LEU A 14 -9.57 -14.29 -7.47
CA LEU A 14 -9.44 -12.89 -7.88
C LEU A 14 -10.36 -11.98 -7.04
N SER A 15 -11.57 -12.40 -6.71
CA SER A 15 -12.46 -11.63 -5.82
C SER A 15 -11.87 -11.44 -4.43
N ILE A 16 -11.26 -12.48 -3.84
CA ILE A 16 -10.57 -12.38 -2.55
C ILE A 16 -9.38 -11.42 -2.66
N MET A 17 -8.59 -11.53 -3.73
CA MET A 17 -7.44 -10.64 -3.98
C MET A 17 -7.88 -9.18 -4.08
N MET A 18 -8.89 -8.88 -4.90
CA MET A 18 -9.44 -7.53 -5.06
C MET A 18 -10.06 -7.00 -3.77
N PHE A 19 -10.73 -7.86 -2.99
CA PHE A 19 -11.25 -7.47 -1.68
C PHE A 19 -10.10 -7.07 -0.74
N LEU A 20 -9.07 -7.90 -0.62
CA LEU A 20 -7.93 -7.66 0.27
C LEU A 20 -7.18 -6.39 -0.11
N GLU A 21 -6.98 -6.14 -1.41
CA GLU A 21 -6.39 -4.92 -1.96
C GLU A 21 -7.08 -3.69 -1.35
N PHE A 22 -8.36 -3.46 -1.68
CA PHE A 22 -9.09 -2.28 -1.20
C PHE A 22 -9.35 -2.29 0.30
N PHE A 23 -9.47 -3.46 0.93
CA PHE A 23 -9.66 -3.56 2.38
C PHE A 23 -8.47 -2.96 3.14
N VAL A 24 -7.23 -3.25 2.74
CA VAL A 24 -6.04 -2.69 3.38
C VAL A 24 -6.07 -1.17 3.31
N TRP A 25 -6.33 -0.61 2.13
CA TRP A 25 -6.41 0.85 1.96
C TRP A 25 -7.48 1.46 2.85
N GLY A 26 -8.70 0.91 2.86
CA GLY A 26 -9.79 1.39 3.69
C GLY A 26 -9.50 1.30 5.20
N ALA A 27 -8.86 0.21 5.64
CA ALA A 27 -8.60 -0.05 7.05
C ALA A 27 -7.69 1.00 7.70
N TRP A 28 -6.61 1.41 7.02
CA TRP A 28 -5.65 2.35 7.58
C TRP A 28 -5.93 3.80 7.20
N TYR A 29 -6.37 4.08 5.97
CA TYR A 29 -6.49 5.46 5.45
C TYR A 29 -7.54 6.29 6.18
N VAL A 30 -8.64 5.65 6.59
CA VAL A 30 -9.73 6.31 7.34
C VAL A 30 -9.33 6.53 8.81
N THR A 31 -8.45 5.69 9.35
CA THR A 31 -8.11 5.69 10.79
C THR A 31 -6.84 6.47 11.11
N VAL A 32 -5.95 6.67 10.14
CA VAL A 32 -4.63 7.31 10.35
C VAL A 32 -4.72 8.73 10.89
N GLY A 33 -5.68 9.53 10.43
CA GLY A 33 -5.86 10.90 10.93
C GLY A 33 -6.20 10.93 12.42
N ASN A 34 -7.10 10.04 12.86
CA ASN A 34 -7.45 9.90 14.28
C ASN A 34 -6.25 9.43 15.11
N TYR A 35 -5.51 8.43 14.61
CA TYR A 35 -4.29 7.96 15.25
C TYR A 35 -3.25 9.07 15.39
N MET A 36 -3.02 9.84 14.33
CA MET A 36 -2.07 10.95 14.34
C MET A 36 -2.48 12.06 15.30
N GLY A 37 -3.75 12.44 15.32
CA GLY A 37 -4.28 13.42 16.27
C GLY A 37 -4.09 12.99 17.73
N ALA A 38 -4.36 11.72 18.04
CA ALA A 38 -4.19 11.17 19.38
C ALA A 38 -2.72 11.08 19.85
N ASN A 39 -1.76 11.04 18.92
CA ASN A 39 -0.33 10.91 19.21
C ASN A 39 0.46 12.22 19.04
N GLY A 40 -0.22 13.38 19.06
CA GLY A 40 0.45 14.68 18.98
C GLY A 40 0.99 15.04 17.58
N MET A 41 0.53 14.35 16.53
CA MET A 41 0.93 14.57 15.14
C MET A 41 -0.14 15.33 14.33
N GLY A 42 -1.05 16.04 15.00
CA GLY A 42 -2.21 16.71 14.39
C GLY A 42 -1.83 17.66 13.26
N ASP A 43 -0.80 18.47 13.46
CA ASP A 43 -0.30 19.43 12.46
C ASP A 43 0.32 18.75 11.24
N ALA A 44 0.61 17.45 11.29
CA ALA A 44 1.26 16.72 10.21
C ALA A 44 0.30 15.81 9.42
N ILE A 45 -0.99 15.75 9.80
CA ILE A 45 -2.00 14.88 9.17
C ILE A 45 -2.09 15.11 7.65
N TYR A 46 -1.98 16.36 7.20
CA TYR A 46 -2.06 16.66 5.77
C TYR A 46 -0.98 15.95 4.94
N TRP A 47 0.20 15.71 5.50
CA TRP A 47 1.25 14.95 4.82
C TRP A 47 0.86 13.49 4.62
N ALA A 48 0.20 12.86 5.60
CA ALA A 48 -0.28 11.48 5.50
C ALA A 48 -1.34 11.28 4.41
N TYR A 49 -2.06 12.34 4.01
CA TYR A 49 -2.97 12.31 2.86
C TYR A 49 -2.33 12.75 1.54
N THR A 50 -1.13 13.35 1.59
CA THR A 50 -0.38 13.78 0.40
C THR A 50 0.45 12.64 -0.21
N VAL A 51 0.82 11.64 0.59
CA VAL A 51 1.64 10.50 0.12
C VAL A 51 0.98 9.70 -1.02
N GLY A 52 -0.35 9.61 -1.03
CA GLY A 52 -1.11 8.89 -2.05
C GLY A 52 -0.94 9.52 -3.45
N PRO A 53 -1.27 10.82 -3.63
CA PRO A 53 -1.02 11.53 -4.89
C PRO A 53 0.44 11.45 -5.37
N ILE A 54 1.42 11.59 -4.47
CA ILE A 54 2.84 11.46 -4.84
C ILE A 54 3.12 10.08 -5.41
N ALA A 55 2.68 9.02 -4.73
CA ALA A 55 2.88 7.66 -5.19
C ALA A 55 2.12 7.35 -6.49
N ALA A 56 0.92 7.92 -6.67
CA ALA A 56 0.14 7.76 -7.90
C ALA A 56 0.87 8.35 -9.12
N ILE A 57 1.50 9.52 -8.98
CA ILE A 57 2.33 10.12 -10.05
C ILE A 57 3.54 9.23 -10.39
N LEU A 58 4.12 8.56 -9.40
CA LEU A 58 5.30 7.71 -9.57
C LEU A 58 4.96 6.28 -10.05
N SER A 59 3.72 5.84 -9.86
CA SER A 59 3.26 4.48 -10.19
C SER A 59 3.51 4.06 -11.65
N PRO A 60 3.23 4.89 -12.68
CA PRO A 60 3.48 4.53 -14.09
C PRO A 60 4.95 4.23 -14.39
N PHE A 61 5.89 4.81 -13.63
CA PHE A 61 7.32 4.55 -13.83
C PHE A 61 7.71 3.16 -13.32
N ILE A 62 7.11 2.68 -12.22
CA ILE A 62 7.36 1.33 -11.70
C ILE A 62 6.71 0.28 -12.61
N LEU A 63 5.45 0.51 -13.01
CA LEU A 63 4.73 -0.33 -13.96
C LEU A 63 5.46 -0.42 -15.31
N GLY A 64 5.81 0.75 -15.89
CA GLY A 64 6.44 0.85 -17.20
C GLY A 64 7.90 0.37 -17.28
N MET A 65 8.67 0.43 -16.18
CA MET A 65 10.06 -0.05 -16.18
C MET A 65 10.20 -1.52 -15.77
N VAL A 66 9.37 -2.04 -14.87
CA VAL A 66 9.64 -3.31 -14.17
C VAL A 66 8.60 -4.39 -14.46
N ALA A 67 7.30 -4.06 -14.46
CA ALA A 67 6.26 -5.08 -14.40
C ALA A 67 5.93 -5.70 -15.76
N ASP A 68 5.76 -4.89 -16.81
CA ASP A 68 5.19 -5.39 -18.08
C ASP A 68 6.15 -6.19 -18.96
N ARG A 69 7.47 -6.13 -18.69
CA ARG A 69 8.48 -6.70 -19.59
C ARG A 69 9.32 -7.84 -19.00
N PHE A 70 9.42 -7.95 -17.67
CA PHE A 70 10.42 -8.83 -17.05
C PHE A 70 9.91 -9.78 -15.96
N PHE A 71 8.72 -9.56 -15.40
CA PHE A 71 8.23 -10.34 -14.26
C PHE A 71 6.75 -10.71 -14.38
N SER A 72 6.36 -11.85 -13.82
CA SER A 72 4.94 -12.23 -13.69
C SER A 72 4.22 -11.32 -12.69
N SER A 73 3.09 -10.73 -13.09
CA SER A 73 2.34 -9.75 -12.29
C SER A 73 2.02 -10.24 -10.87
N GLU A 74 1.67 -11.52 -10.69
CA GLU A 74 1.39 -12.12 -9.39
C GLU A 74 2.57 -12.01 -8.39
N ARG A 75 3.80 -12.16 -8.88
CA ARG A 75 5.01 -12.02 -8.04
C ARG A 75 5.28 -10.57 -7.69
N VAL A 76 5.06 -9.66 -8.64
CA VAL A 76 5.24 -8.22 -8.42
C VAL A 76 4.24 -7.74 -7.37
N LEU A 77 2.96 -8.11 -7.51
CA LEU A 77 1.91 -7.83 -6.54
C LEU A 77 2.29 -8.34 -5.14
N ALA A 78 2.73 -9.59 -5.02
CA ALA A 78 3.11 -10.18 -3.74
C ALA A 78 4.28 -9.42 -3.07
N VAL A 79 5.32 -9.08 -3.83
CA VAL A 79 6.49 -8.35 -3.30
C VAL A 79 6.09 -6.94 -2.85
N LEU A 80 5.32 -6.23 -3.67
CA LEU A 80 4.87 -4.87 -3.34
C LEU A 80 3.98 -4.86 -2.09
N MET A 81 3.03 -5.79 -1.99
CA MET A 81 2.14 -5.89 -0.82
C MET A 81 2.89 -6.29 0.45
N ILE A 82 3.90 -7.16 0.37
CA ILE A 82 4.72 -7.53 1.53
C ILE A 82 5.54 -6.32 2.00
N ILE A 83 6.23 -5.63 1.09
CA ILE A 83 7.06 -4.47 1.46
C ILE A 83 6.17 -3.35 2.02
N GLY A 84 5.07 -3.04 1.35
CA GLY A 84 4.13 -2.01 1.80
C GLY A 84 3.45 -2.38 3.11
N GLY A 85 3.08 -3.65 3.30
CA GLY A 85 2.50 -4.16 4.55
C GLY A 85 3.47 -4.10 5.72
N VAL A 86 4.74 -4.45 5.52
CA VAL A 86 5.79 -4.33 6.54
C VAL A 86 6.00 -2.86 6.91
N ALA A 87 6.10 -1.96 5.93
CA ALA A 87 6.24 -0.52 6.17
C ALA A 87 5.09 0.03 7.02
N LEU A 88 3.86 -0.36 6.72
CA LEU A 88 2.68 0.04 7.48
C LEU A 88 2.66 -0.57 8.88
N TYR A 89 3.07 -1.83 9.03
CA TYR A 89 3.15 -2.52 10.32
C TYR A 89 4.15 -1.87 11.28
N ILE A 90 5.31 -1.42 10.78
CA ILE A 90 6.33 -0.78 11.61
C ILE A 90 6.06 0.71 11.88
N ALA A 91 5.19 1.37 11.11
CA ALA A 91 4.94 2.81 11.24
C ALA A 91 4.59 3.26 12.67
N PRO A 92 3.69 2.59 13.41
CA PRO A 92 3.38 2.99 14.79
C PRO A 92 4.58 2.93 15.74
N SER A 93 5.58 2.08 15.48
CA SER A 93 6.74 1.88 16.37
C SER A 93 7.71 3.06 16.38
N VAL A 94 7.66 3.94 15.38
CA VAL A 94 8.55 5.11 15.29
C VAL A 94 7.94 6.36 15.91
N VAL A 95 6.71 6.29 16.41
CA VAL A 95 6.00 7.41 17.03
C VAL A 95 6.37 7.48 18.51
N GLY A 96 6.99 8.60 18.90
CA GLY A 96 7.32 8.92 20.29
C GLY A 96 6.38 9.96 20.88
N GLU A 97 6.64 10.34 22.13
CA GLU A 97 5.86 11.36 22.85
C GLU A 97 5.82 12.70 22.10
N GLY A 98 4.67 13.38 22.18
CA GLY A 98 4.49 14.72 21.61
C GLY A 98 4.66 14.80 20.08
N GLY A 99 4.44 13.69 19.36
CA GLY A 99 4.59 13.64 17.90
C GLY A 99 6.04 13.48 17.42
N ALA A 100 6.97 13.14 18.31
CA ALA A 100 8.33 12.74 17.90
C ALA A 100 8.24 11.59 16.88
N GLY A 101 9.06 11.64 15.83
CA GLY A 101 9.05 10.63 14.77
C GLY A 101 7.97 10.80 13.68
N SER A 102 7.16 11.87 13.73
CA SER A 102 6.15 12.20 12.70
C SER A 102 6.67 12.10 11.27
N LYS A 103 7.88 12.62 11.02
CA LYS A 103 8.50 12.57 9.68
C LYS A 103 8.76 11.14 9.22
N THR A 104 9.33 10.31 10.09
CA THR A 104 9.61 8.89 9.80
C THR A 104 8.32 8.12 9.59
N PHE A 105 7.29 8.39 10.40
CA PHE A 105 5.95 7.83 10.23
C PHE A 105 5.39 8.14 8.83
N ILE A 106 5.42 9.41 8.40
CA ILE A 106 4.97 9.84 7.07
C ILE A 106 5.78 9.18 5.96
N LEU A 107 7.11 9.05 6.12
CA LEU A 107 7.96 8.37 5.14
C LEU A 107 7.62 6.87 5.00
N LEU A 108 7.22 6.22 6.10
CA LEU A 108 6.76 4.84 6.07
C LEU A 108 5.40 4.70 5.38
N LEU A 109 4.49 5.66 5.58
CA LEU A 109 3.23 5.72 4.81
C LEU A 109 3.49 5.99 3.33
N LEU A 110 4.48 6.82 3.00
CA LEU A 110 4.91 7.06 1.63
C LEU A 110 5.48 5.79 1.01
N LEU A 111 6.34 5.06 1.71
CA LEU A 111 6.86 3.78 1.26
C LEU A 111 5.72 2.78 1.00
N HIS A 112 4.76 2.67 1.93
CA HIS A 112 3.57 1.86 1.74
C HIS A 112 2.82 2.27 0.46
N MET A 113 2.56 3.56 0.26
CA MET A 113 1.82 4.06 -0.90
C MET A 113 2.59 3.91 -2.21
N LEU A 114 3.92 4.05 -2.20
CA LEU A 114 4.78 3.77 -3.36
C LEU A 114 4.71 2.31 -3.79
N CYS A 115 4.49 1.39 -2.85
CA CYS A 115 4.24 -0.01 -3.16
C CYS A 115 2.79 -0.29 -3.56
N TYR A 116 1.83 0.40 -2.95
CA TYR A 116 0.38 0.16 -3.13
C TYR A 116 -0.18 0.80 -4.42
N MET A 117 0.28 1.99 -4.84
CA MET A 117 -0.27 2.62 -6.05
C MET A 117 -0.01 1.85 -7.36
N PRO A 118 1.13 1.17 -7.55
CA PRO A 118 1.35 0.29 -8.70
C PRO A 118 0.44 -0.95 -8.73
N THR A 119 0.02 -1.48 -7.58
CA THR A 119 -0.81 -2.69 -7.55
C THR A 119 -2.19 -2.44 -8.14
N LEU A 120 -2.78 -1.27 -7.90
CA LEU A 120 -4.03 -0.84 -8.53
C LEU A 120 -3.99 -0.88 -10.06
N GLY A 121 -2.85 -0.52 -10.67
CA GLY A 121 -2.66 -0.58 -12.12
C GLY A 121 -2.43 -1.98 -12.67
N LEU A 122 -1.95 -2.92 -11.85
CA LEU A 122 -1.75 -4.33 -12.23
C LEU A 122 -3.04 -5.16 -12.11
N THR A 123 -3.96 -4.75 -11.24
CA THR A 123 -5.16 -5.51 -10.90
C THR A 123 -6.42 -5.06 -11.65
N ASN A 124 -6.36 -3.94 -12.36
CA ASN A 124 -7.48 -3.31 -13.06
C ASN A 124 -7.32 -3.41 -14.58
#